data_AF-A0A4R4KLZ4-F1
#
_entry.id   AF-A0A4R4KLZ4-F1
#
_cell.length_a   1.000
_cell.length_b   1.000
_cell.length_c   1.000
_cell.angle_alpha   90.00
_cell.angle_beta   90.00
_cell.angle_gamma   90.00
#
_symmetry.space_group_name_H-M   'P 1'
#
loop_
_entity.id
_entity.type
_entity.pdbx_description
1 polymer ?
#
loop_
_entity_poly.entity_id
_entity_poly.type
_entity_poly.pdbx_seq_one_letter_code
_entity_poly.pdbx_strand_id
1 'polypeptide(L)' 'MDGQLNNNSEVLCCFCGNYLSLKDALVLSIYPNIDSEESQQLFSHKNHFIEKIVKSIPLHPDFFEDDTE' A
#
# COMPACT_ATOMS: atom_id res chain seq x y z
N MET A 1 -12.17 9.22 14.33
CA MET A 1 -11.94 10.39 13.47
C MET A 1 -12.31 9.96 12.06
N ASP A 2 -13.53 10.25 11.61
CA ASP A 2 -13.96 9.95 10.24
C ASP A 2 -13.38 11.00 9.29
N GLY A 3 -12.08 10.91 9.05
CA GLY A 3 -11.42 11.65 7.98
C GLY A 3 -11.80 11.00 6.66
N GLN A 4 -12.81 11.53 5.97
CA GLN A 4 -13.08 11.15 4.58
C GLN A 4 -11.81 11.42 3.78
N LEU A 5 -11.09 10.35 3.44
CA LEU A 5 -9.93 10.39 2.57
C LEU A 5 -10.42 10.89 1.21
N ASN A 6 -10.10 12.13 0.88
CA ASN A 6 -10.53 12.74 -0.36
C ASN A 6 -9.66 12.19 -1.48
N ASN A 7 -10.24 11.89 -2.63
CA ASN A 7 -9.53 11.27 -3.76
C ASN A 7 -8.43 12.16 -4.38
N ASN A 8 -8.32 13.42 -3.95
CA ASN A 8 -7.25 14.35 -4.30
C ASN A 8 -6.22 14.53 -3.17
N SER A 9 -6.30 13.74 -2.11
CA SER A 9 -5.36 13.77 -1.01
C SER A 9 -4.07 13.05 -1.37
N GLU A 10 -2.95 13.61 -0.91
CA GLU A 10 -1.66 12.93 -0.93
C GLU A 10 -1.48 12.13 0.35
N VAL A 11 -0.83 10.99 0.24
CA VAL A 11 -0.43 10.14 1.37
C VAL A 11 1.08 9.95 1.36
N LEU A 12 1.64 9.57 2.51
CA LEU A 12 3.07 9.33 2.64
C LEU A 12 3.37 7.85 2.38
N CYS A 13 4.30 7.57 1.47
CA CYS A 13 4.80 6.20 1.30
C CYS A 13 5.64 5.80 2.51
N CYS A 14 5.25 4.72 3.21
CA CYS A 14 5.93 4.22 4.40
C CYS A 14 7.34 3.64 4.15
N PHE A 15 7.73 3.41 2.88
CA PHE A 15 9.05 2.87 2.54
C PHE A 15 10.08 3.95 2.16
N CYS A 16 9.68 4.97 1.40
CA CYS A 16 10.60 6.00 0.90
C CYS A 16 10.40 7.38 1.54
N GLY A 17 9.30 7.61 2.26
CA GLY A 17 9.00 8.91 2.88
C GLY A 17 8.59 10.01 1.89
N ASN A 18 8.36 9.67 0.62
CA ASN A 18 7.82 10.62 -0.37
C ASN A 18 6.30 10.54 -0.42
N TYR A 19 5.68 11.67 -0.80
CA TYR A 19 4.23 11.75 -1.01
C TYR A 19 3.84 11.19 -2.38
N LEU A 20 2.66 10.60 -2.44
CA LEU A 20 2.00 10.16 -3.67
C LEU A 20 0.48 10.38 -3.58
N SER A 21 -0.17 10.46 -4.73
CA SER A 21 -1.62 10.52 -4.84
C SER A 21 -2.25 9.29 -4.18
N LEU A 22 -3.29 9.49 -3.36
CA LEU A 22 -4.01 8.41 -2.71
C LEU A 22 -4.56 7.38 -3.71
N LYS A 23 -4.94 7.81 -4.92
CA LYS A 23 -5.46 6.90 -5.96
C LYS A 23 -4.40 5.92 -6.48
N ASP A 24 -3.15 6.34 -6.46
CA ASP A 24 -2.01 5.56 -6.95
C ASP A 24 -1.30 4.81 -5.81
N ALA A 25 -1.72 5.07 -4.57
CA ALA A 25 -1.15 4.48 -3.38
C ALA A 25 -1.70 3.08 -3.13
N LEU A 26 -0.78 2.17 -2.84
CA LEU A 26 -1.11 0.88 -2.30
C LEU A 26 -1.45 0.98 -0.81
N VAL A 27 -2.59 0.43 -0.42
CA VAL A 27 -3.08 0.42 0.96
C VAL A 27 -2.66 -0.88 1.66
N LEU A 28 -1.94 -0.76 2.77
CA LEU A 28 -1.53 -1.86 3.63
C LEU A 28 -2.34 -1.82 4.92
N SER A 29 -3.23 -2.78 5.12
CA SER A 29 -3.90 -2.99 6.41
C SER A 29 -3.07 -3.96 7.24
N ILE A 30 -2.42 -3.46 8.28
CA ILE A 30 -1.51 -4.24 9.13
C ILE A 30 -2.17 -4.47 10.48
N TYR A 31 -2.18 -5.74 10.89
CA TYR A 31 -2.44 -6.14 12.26
C TYR A 31 -1.09 -6.42 12.93
N PRO A 32 -0.83 -5.89 14.14
CA PRO A 32 0.43 -6.16 14.85
C PRO A 32 0.72 -7.66 15.02
N ASN A 33 -0.33 -8.47 15.17
CA ASN A 33 -0.28 -9.93 15.17
C ASN A 33 -1.68 -10.51 14.83
N ILE A 34 -1.78 -11.83 14.74
CA ILE A 34 -3.02 -12.54 14.36
C ILE A 34 -4.18 -12.39 15.37
N ASP A 35 -3.87 -12.10 16.63
CA ASP A 35 -4.85 -11.96 17.71
C ASP A 35 -5.29 -10.49 17.90
N SER A 36 -4.71 -9.55 17.14
CA SER A 36 -5.03 -8.13 17.25
C SER A 36 -6.38 -7.85 16.61
N GLU A 37 -7.29 -7.23 17.37
CA GLU A 37 -8.62 -6.83 16.87
C GLU A 37 -8.58 -5.52 16.08
N GLU A 38 -7.54 -4.71 16.28
CA GLU A 38 -7.36 -3.43 15.62
C GLU A 38 -6.29 -3.51 14.52
N SER A 39 -6.59 -2.88 13.38
CA SER A 39 -5.65 -2.70 12.28
C SER A 39 -5.21 -1.25 12.14
N GLN A 40 -4.03 -1.07 11.56
CA GLN A 40 -3.53 0.22 11.11
C GLN A 40 -3.39 0.21 9.59
N GLN A 41 -3.80 1.32 8.96
CA GLN A 41 -3.59 1.53 7.53
C GLN A 41 -2.30 2.31 7.29
N LEU A 42 -1.45 1.78 6.42
CA LEU A 42 -0.28 2.44 5.85
C LEU A 42 -0.42 2.54 4.33
N PHE A 43 0.31 3.47 3.73
CA PHE A 43 0.30 3.69 2.29
C PHE A 43 1.71 3.49 1.71
N SER A 44 1.79 3.00 0.47
CA SER A 44 3.06 2.82 -0.21
C SER A 44 2.97 2.95 -1.72
N HIS A 45 4.10 3.17 -2.39
CA HIS A 45 4.18 2.93 -3.83
C HIS A 45 4.13 1.43 -4.10
N LYS A 46 3.40 1.04 -5.15
CA LYS A 46 3.22 -0.36 -5.57
C LYS A 46 4.55 -1.08 -5.83
N ASN A 47 5.46 -0.45 -6.58
CA ASN A 47 6.78 -0.99 -6.89
C ASN A 47 7.65 -1.22 -5.64
N HIS A 48 7.68 -0.26 -4.71
CA HIS A 48 8.44 -0.41 -3.47
C HIS A 48 7.94 -1.59 -2.63
N PHE A 49 6.62 -1.80 -2.57
CA PHE A 49 6.07 -2.98 -1.89
C PHE A 49 6.55 -4.29 -2.54
N ILE A 50 6.48 -4.40 -3.87
CA ILE A 50 6.90 -5.59 -4.63
C ILE A 50 8.41 -5.85 -4.49
N GLU A 51 9.23 -4.81 -4.48
CA GLU A 51 10.68 -4.96 -4.31
C GLU A 51 11.07 -5.43 -2.91
N LYS A 52 10.29 -5.05 -1.89
CA LYS A 52 10.57 -5.39 -0.48
C LYS A 52 9.96 -6.72 -0.06
N ILE A 53 8.93 -7.20 -0.75
CA ILE A 53 8.30 -8.46 -0.38
C ILE A 53 9.17 -9.66 -0.79
N VAL A 54 9.12 -10.73 0.02
CA VAL A 54 9.88 -11.94 -0.27
C VAL A 54 9.31 -12.57 -1.53
N LYS A 55 10.17 -12.89 -2.51
CA LYS A 55 9.78 -13.45 -3.83
C LYS A 55 8.89 -14.70 -3.76
N SER A 56 8.93 -15.45 -2.66
CA SER A 56 8.10 -16.65 -2.44
C SER A 56 6.68 -16.34 -1.97
N ILE A 57 6.36 -15.08 -1.65
CA ILE A 57 5.02 -14.67 -1.26
C ILE A 57 4.22 -14.39 -2.53
N PRO A 58 3.13 -15.14 -2.79
CA PRO A 58 2.30 -14.90 -3.95
C PRO A 58 1.59 -13.56 -3.82
N LEU A 59 1.71 -12.73 -4.85
CA LEU A 59 1.00 -11.45 -4.96
C LEU A 59 -0.22 -11.59 -5.87
N HIS A 60 -1.21 -10.73 -5.64
CA HIS A 60 -2.36 -10.64 -6.53
C HIS A 60 -1.91 -10.18 -7.94
N PRO A 61 -2.54 -10.64 -9.04
CA PRO A 61 -2.19 -10.22 -10.39
C PRO A 61 -2.12 -8.71 -10.60
N ASP A 62 -3.01 -7.96 -9.96
CA ASP A 62 -3.04 -6.49 -9.99
C ASP A 62 -1.71 -5.82 -9.57
N PHE A 63 -0.78 -6.55 -8.94
CA PHE A 63 0.56 -6.05 -8.61
C PHE A 63 1.52 -6.00 -9.80
N PHE A 64 1.27 -6.80 -10.83
CA PHE A 64 2.07 -6.80 -12.03
C PHE A 64 1.35 -5.88 -13.02
N GLU A 65 2.04 -4.87 -13.53
CA GLU A 65 1.44 -4.07 -14.62
C GLU A 65 1.20 -5.02 -15.80
N ASP A 66 0.05 -4.90 -16.47
CA ASP A 66 -0.07 -5.44 -17.82
C ASP A 66 0.98 -4.70 -18.64
N ASP A 67 2.03 -5.40 -19.05
CA ASP A 67 2.96 -4.94 -20.08
C ASP A 67 2.11 -4.56 -21.29
N THR A 68 1.73 -3.30 -21.38
CA THR A 68 1.03 -2.74 -22.52
C THR A 68 2.13 -2.38 -23.50
N GLU A 69 2.44 -3.33 -24.39
CA GLU A 69 3.18 -3.11 -25.64
C GLU A 69 2.62 -1.92 -26.44
#